data_AF-A0A1A2DDX4-F1
#
_entry.id   AF-A0A1A2DDX4-F1
#
_cell.length_a   1.000
_cell.length_b   1.000
_cell.length_c   1.000
_cell.angle_alpha   90.00
_cell.angle_beta   90.00
_cell.angle_gamma   90.00
#
_symmetry.space_group_name_H-M   'P 1'
#
loop_
_entity.id
_entity.type
_entity.pdbx_description
1 polymer ?
#
loop_
_entity_poly.entity_id
_entity_poly.type
_entity_poly.pdbx_seq_one_letter_code
_entity_poly.pdbx_strand_id
1 'polypeptide(L)'
;MKAVESQQVSWWSVHELILPVLNQVNDWPLLGSPAWCSLARDDPRKWAAVLDGGQHHALRIELNQESRAEASKAVSGALDWAALSREILRRNDFYAAHPWLRRAVDQ
;
A
#
# COMPACT_ATOMS: atom_id res chain seq x y z
N MET A 1 0.10 11.30 -20.75
CA MET A 1 0.01 10.62 -19.43
C MET A 1 -0.18 9.14 -19.69
N LYS A 2 0.67 8.26 -19.16
CA LYS A 2 0.37 6.82 -19.15
C LYS A 2 -0.81 6.57 -18.22
N ALA A 3 -1.72 5.68 -18.62
CA ALA A 3 -2.78 5.22 -17.73
C ALA A 3 -2.14 4.62 -16.47
N VAL A 4 -2.67 4.99 -15.30
CA VAL A 4 -2.25 4.38 -14.04
C VAL A 4 -2.96 3.04 -13.95
N GLU A 5 -2.20 1.96 -14.08
CA GLU A 5 -2.69 0.60 -13.85
C GLU A 5 -2.95 0.37 -12.36
N SER A 6 -3.86 -0.56 -12.06
CA SER A 6 -4.13 -0.95 -10.67
C SER A 6 -2.86 -1.49 -10.01
N GLN A 7 -2.62 -1.06 -8.77
CA GLN A 7 -1.51 -1.55 -7.94
C GLN A 7 -1.97 -2.54 -6.87
N GLN A 8 -3.22 -3.01 -6.94
CA GLN A 8 -3.74 -3.98 -5.98
C GLN A 8 -2.93 -5.28 -6.04
N VAL A 9 -2.57 -5.80 -4.86
CA VAL A 9 -1.93 -7.11 -4.72
C VAL A 9 -2.97 -8.11 -4.22
N SER A 10 -2.94 -9.33 -4.76
CA SER A 10 -3.75 -10.47 -4.32
C SER A 10 -2.81 -11.55 -3.77
N TRP A 11 -2.75 -11.68 -2.45
CA TRP A 11 -2.01 -12.72 -1.77
C TRP A 11 -2.58 -14.10 -2.11
N TRP A 12 -3.91 -14.26 -2.14
CA TRP A 12 -4.53 -15.55 -2.41
C TRP A 12 -4.09 -16.12 -3.77
N SER A 13 -4.07 -15.28 -4.81
CA SER A 13 -3.61 -15.70 -6.13
C SER A 13 -2.13 -16.09 -6.16
N VAL A 14 -1.28 -15.43 -5.37
CA VAL A 14 0.13 -15.81 -5.21
C VAL A 14 0.24 -17.13 -4.45
N HIS A 15 -0.54 -17.32 -3.39
CA HIS A 15 -0.57 -18.55 -2.60
C HIS A 15 -0.98 -19.76 -3.46
N GLU A 16 -2.06 -19.64 -4.23
CA GLU A 16 -2.53 -20.69 -5.14
C GLU A 16 -1.48 -21.06 -6.19
N LEU A 17 -0.74 -20.07 -6.71
CA LEU A 17 0.33 -20.30 -7.68
C LEU A 17 1.49 -21.09 -7.08
N ILE A 18 1.92 -20.75 -5.85
CA ILE A 18 3.14 -21.32 -5.28
C ILE A 18 2.90 -22.60 -4.47
N LEU A 19 1.70 -22.81 -3.94
CA LEU A 19 1.37 -23.95 -3.09
C LEU A 19 1.74 -25.31 -3.73
N PRO A 20 1.46 -25.57 -5.02
CA PRO A 20 1.88 -26.83 -5.66
C PRO A 20 3.39 -27.02 -5.72
N VAL A 21 4.16 -25.93 -5.84
CA VAL A 21 5.63 -25.98 -5.86
C VAL A 21 6.17 -26.28 -4.46
N LEU A 22 5.62 -25.61 -3.44
CA LEU A 22 6.00 -25.82 -2.06
C LEU A 22 5.72 -27.26 -1.60
N ASN A 23 4.58 -27.83 -1.99
CA ASN A 23 4.21 -29.21 -1.69
C ASN A 23 5.18 -30.26 -2.26
N GLN A 24 5.94 -29.95 -3.32
CA GLN A 24 6.95 -30.87 -3.87
C GLN A 24 8.21 -30.95 -3.01
N VAL A 25 8.48 -29.91 -2.22
CA VAL A 25 9.72 -29.77 -1.43
C VAL A 25 9.51 -30.20 0.04
N ASN A 26 8.24 -30.19 0.50
CA ASN A 26 7.76 -30.65 1.81
C ASN A 26 8.21 -29.80 3.00
N ASP A 27 9.51 -29.55 3.17
CA ASP A 27 10.07 -28.72 4.24
C ASP A 27 11.28 -27.90 3.77
N TRP A 28 11.42 -26.69 4.30
CA TRP A 28 12.51 -25.77 3.97
C TRP A 28 12.88 -24.90 5.18
N PRO A 29 14.16 -24.52 5.33
CA PRO A 29 14.57 -23.62 6.38
C PRO A 29 14.03 -22.21 6.15
N LEU A 30 13.89 -21.44 7.23
CA LEU A 30 13.51 -20.03 7.16
C LEU A 30 14.43 -19.24 6.21
N LEU A 31 13.84 -18.45 5.33
CA LEU A 31 14.55 -17.60 4.37
C LEU A 31 15.62 -16.74 5.08
N GLY A 32 16.86 -16.80 4.59
CA GLY A 32 17.98 -16.02 5.13
C GLY A 32 18.59 -16.53 6.44
N SER A 33 18.05 -17.61 7.02
CA SER A 33 18.66 -18.26 8.18
C SER A 33 20.04 -18.88 7.83
N PRO A 34 20.92 -19.13 8.81
CA PRO A 34 22.19 -19.82 8.57
C PRO A 34 22.02 -21.18 7.87
N ALA A 35 20.95 -21.92 8.18
CA ALA A 35 20.61 -23.17 7.52
C ALA A 35 20.30 -22.95 6.02
N TRP A 36 19.53 -21.90 5.70
CA TRP A 36 19.25 -21.52 4.30
C TRP A 36 20.50 -21.04 3.55
N CYS A 37 21.36 -20.25 4.20
CA CYS A 37 22.60 -19.75 3.62
C CYS A 37 23.55 -20.91 3.23
N SER A 38 23.57 -21.97 4.05
CA SER A 38 24.38 -23.17 3.85
C SER A 38 23.88 -24.08 2.71
N LEU A 39 22.65 -23.89 2.22
CA LEU A 39 22.12 -24.68 1.10
C LEU A 39 22.86 -24.35 -0.21
N ALA A 40 23.02 -25.35 -1.08
CA ALA A 40 23.51 -25.15 -2.43
C ALA A 40 22.57 -24.25 -3.24
N ARG A 41 23.08 -23.57 -4.29
CA ARG A 41 22.30 -22.63 -5.11
C ARG A 41 21.13 -23.30 -5.84
N ASP A 42 21.32 -24.54 -6.23
CA ASP A 42 20.39 -25.40 -6.97
C ASP A 42 19.52 -26.27 -6.07
N ASP A 43 19.68 -26.20 -4.75
CA ASP A 43 18.82 -26.92 -3.80
C ASP A 43 17.37 -26.39 -3.88
N PRO A 44 16.37 -27.24 -4.18
CA PRO A 44 14.97 -26.83 -4.28
C PRO A 44 14.44 -26.16 -3.02
N ARG A 45 14.93 -26.53 -1.83
CA ARG A 45 14.55 -25.92 -0.54
C ARG A 45 14.95 -24.45 -0.47
N LYS A 46 16.04 -24.08 -1.16
CA LYS A 46 16.51 -22.69 -1.19
C LYS A 46 15.50 -21.80 -1.91
N TRP A 47 14.92 -22.31 -3.00
CA TRP A 47 13.88 -21.62 -3.76
C TRP A 47 12.51 -21.69 -3.10
N ALA A 48 12.16 -22.82 -2.46
CA ALA A 48 10.93 -22.93 -1.69
C ALA A 48 10.83 -21.85 -0.60
N ALA A 49 11.91 -21.63 0.16
CA ALA A 49 11.97 -20.57 1.16
C ALA A 49 11.84 -19.16 0.56
N VAL A 50 12.35 -18.93 -0.66
CA VAL A 50 12.20 -17.64 -1.36
C VAL A 50 10.75 -17.43 -1.82
N LEU A 51 10.11 -18.45 -2.37
CA LEU A 51 8.71 -18.40 -2.80
C LEU A 51 7.79 -18.20 -1.60
N ASP A 52 8.02 -18.93 -0.51
CA ASP A 52 7.28 -18.78 0.75
C ASP A 52 7.48 -17.36 1.35
N GLY A 53 8.70 -16.83 1.32
CA GLY A 53 8.95 -15.43 1.69
C GLY A 53 8.22 -14.43 0.76
N GLY A 54 8.13 -14.74 -0.52
CA GLY A 54 7.42 -13.96 -1.53
C GLY A 54 5.92 -13.86 -1.26
N GLN A 55 5.24 -14.96 -0.94
CA GLN A 55 3.82 -14.91 -0.57
C GLN A 55 3.59 -14.11 0.72
N HIS A 56 4.44 -14.25 1.73
CA HIS A 56 4.32 -13.47 2.96
C HIS A 56 4.52 -11.97 2.71
N HIS A 57 5.40 -11.59 1.77
CA HIS A 57 5.53 -10.21 1.35
C HIS A 57 4.27 -9.70 0.64
N ALA A 58 3.68 -10.50 -0.26
CA ALA A 58 2.42 -10.16 -0.92
C ALA A 58 1.29 -9.96 0.10
N LEU A 59 1.16 -10.86 1.10
CA LEU A 59 0.21 -10.72 2.20
C LEU A 59 0.41 -9.40 2.96
N ARG A 60 1.66 -9.05 3.27
CA ARG A 60 1.96 -7.78 3.94
C ARG A 60 1.55 -6.57 3.09
N ILE A 61 1.72 -6.63 1.76
CA ILE A 61 1.29 -5.54 0.88
C ILE A 61 -0.24 -5.42 0.89
N GLU A 62 -0.96 -6.52 0.71
CA GLU A 62 -2.42 -6.54 0.71
C GLU A 62 -2.99 -5.97 2.01
N LEU A 63 -2.53 -6.43 3.17
CA LEU A 63 -2.97 -5.91 4.48
C LEU A 63 -2.66 -4.41 4.66
N ASN A 64 -1.52 -3.94 4.15
CA ASN A 64 -1.21 -2.51 4.16
C ASN A 64 -2.13 -1.71 3.23
N GLN A 65 -2.54 -2.27 2.10
CA GLN A 65 -3.50 -1.64 1.19
C GLN A 65 -4.88 -1.55 1.83
N GLU A 66 -5.35 -2.60 2.48
CA GLU A 66 -6.60 -2.59 3.25
C GLU A 66 -6.57 -1.54 4.36
N SER A 67 -5.50 -1.51 5.17
CA SER A 67 -5.34 -0.51 6.23
C SER A 67 -5.35 0.92 5.69
N ARG A 68 -4.68 1.18 4.57
CA ARG A 68 -4.68 2.50 3.89
C ARG A 68 -6.06 2.85 3.35
N ALA A 69 -6.79 1.89 2.81
CA ALA A 69 -8.15 2.10 2.31
C ALA A 69 -9.08 2.48 3.47
N GLU A 70 -9.02 1.77 4.60
CA GLU A 70 -9.80 2.10 5.80
C GLU A 70 -9.43 3.47 6.37
N ALA A 71 -8.13 3.80 6.45
CA ALA A 71 -7.69 5.11 6.88
C ALA A 71 -8.20 6.22 5.93
N SER A 72 -8.19 5.98 4.62
CA SER A 72 -8.71 6.93 3.63
C SER A 72 -10.22 7.13 3.76
N LYS A 73 -10.98 6.06 4.01
CA LYS A 73 -12.42 6.13 4.30
C LYS A 73 -12.68 6.91 5.59
N ALA A 74 -11.91 6.67 6.65
CA ALA A 74 -12.03 7.37 7.91
C ALA A 74 -11.78 8.88 7.75
N VAL A 75 -10.74 9.28 7.01
CA VAL A 75 -10.46 10.70 6.70
C VAL A 75 -11.60 11.29 5.87
N SER A 76 -12.05 10.59 4.83
CA SER A 76 -13.16 11.04 3.98
C SER A 76 -14.47 11.22 4.77
N GLY A 77 -14.72 10.37 5.76
CA GLY A 77 -15.89 10.46 6.63
C GLY A 77 -15.75 11.38 7.85
N ALA A 78 -14.55 11.90 8.14
CA ALA A 78 -14.30 12.64 9.38
C ALA A 78 -15.01 14.00 9.46
N LEU A 79 -15.25 14.64 8.31
CA LEU A 79 -15.85 15.97 8.20
C LEU A 79 -16.72 16.03 6.94
N ASP A 80 -17.70 16.94 6.91
CA ASP A 80 -18.37 17.34 5.66
C ASP A 80 -17.38 18.19 4.82
N TRP A 81 -16.54 17.51 4.06
CA TRP A 81 -15.55 18.14 3.18
C TRP A 81 -16.19 19.06 2.15
N ALA A 82 -17.45 18.79 1.75
CA ALA A 82 -18.17 19.65 0.82
C ALA A 82 -18.59 20.96 1.51
N ALA A 83 -19.03 20.91 2.78
CA ALA A 83 -19.30 22.13 3.56
C ALA A 83 -18.03 22.96 3.77
N LEU A 84 -16.91 22.32 4.14
CA LEU A 84 -15.64 23.01 4.29
C LEU A 84 -15.20 23.68 2.97
N SER A 85 -15.32 22.98 1.85
CA SER A 85 -15.01 23.54 0.53
C SER A 85 -15.90 24.76 0.20
N ARG A 86 -17.21 24.67 0.45
CA ARG A 86 -18.14 25.80 0.27
C ARG A 86 -17.79 26.99 1.16
N GLU A 87 -17.32 26.75 2.38
CA GLU A 87 -16.90 27.81 3.30
C GLU A 87 -15.62 28.50 2.82
N ILE A 88 -14.60 27.73 2.40
CA ILE A 88 -13.36 28.25 1.84
C ILE A 88 -13.63 29.08 0.58
N LEU A 89 -14.48 28.58 -0.32
CA LEU A 89 -14.89 29.30 -1.53
C LEU A 89 -15.58 30.61 -1.19
N ARG A 90 -16.61 30.58 -0.33
CA ARG A 90 -17.31 31.81 0.11
C ARG A 90 -16.36 32.83 0.73
N ARG A 91 -15.41 32.38 1.55
CA ARG A 91 -14.40 33.26 2.15
C ARG A 91 -13.50 33.88 1.08
N ASN A 92 -13.05 33.10 0.11
CA ASN A 92 -12.19 33.58 -0.97
C ASN A 92 -12.93 34.58 -1.86
N ASP A 93 -14.18 34.30 -2.21
CA ASP A 93 -15.04 35.19 -3.00
C ASP A 93 -15.27 36.52 -2.27
N PHE A 94 -15.52 36.48 -0.96
CA PHE A 94 -15.65 37.69 -0.13
C PHE A 94 -14.38 38.56 -0.20
N TYR A 95 -13.18 37.99 -0.03
CA TYR A 95 -11.94 38.76 -0.12
C TYR A 95 -11.58 39.18 -1.55
N ALA A 96 -12.04 38.46 -2.57
CA ALA A 96 -11.91 38.87 -3.96
C ALA A 96 -12.80 40.07 -4.28
N ALA A 97 -14.02 40.11 -3.73
CA ALA A 97 -14.95 41.24 -3.83
C ALA A 97 -14.54 42.44 -2.96
N HIS A 98 -13.81 42.20 -1.87
CA HIS A 98 -13.33 43.24 -0.95
C HIS A 98 -11.79 43.23 -0.79
N PRO A 99 -11.01 43.56 -1.83
CA PRO A 99 -9.55 43.46 -1.80
C PRO A 99 -8.90 44.31 -0.70
N TRP A 100 -9.48 45.46 -0.36
CA TRP A 100 -8.97 46.38 0.66
C TRP A 100 -9.06 45.83 2.10
N LEU A 101 -9.81 44.75 2.32
CA LEU A 101 -9.87 44.05 3.61
C LEU A 101 -8.77 43.01 3.78
N ARG A 102 -8.03 42.65 2.72
CA ARG A 102 -6.80 41.87 2.91
C ARG A 102 -5.84 42.73 3.72
N ARG A 103 -5.37 42.20 4.85
CA ARG A 103 -4.30 42.85 5.61
C ARG A 103 -3.14 43.09 4.64
N ALA A 104 -2.84 44.35 4.35
CA ALA A 104 -1.56 44.71 3.80
C ALA A 104 -0.53 44.24 4.83
N VAL A 105 0.22 43.20 4.49
CA VAL A 105 1.48 42.96 5.18
C VAL A 105 2.37 44.06 4.65
N ASP A 106 2.48 45.16 5.40
CA ASP A 106 3.43 46.22 5.10
C ASP A 106 4.83 45.59 5.02
N GLN A 107 5.48 45.80 3.86
CA GLN A 107 6.89 45.48 3.64
C GLN A 107 7.79 46.51 4.31
#